data_AF-A0A6H5JH83-F1
#
_entry.id   AF-A0A6H5JH83-F1
#
_cell.length_a   1.000
_cell.length_b   1.000
_cell.length_c   1.000
_cell.angle_alpha   90.00
_cell.angle_beta   90.00
_cell.angle_gamma   90.00
#
_symmetry.space_group_name_H-M   'P 1'
#
loop_
_entity.id
_entity.type
_entity.pdbx_description
1 polymer ?
#
loop_
_entity_poly.entity_id
_entity_poly.type
_entity_poly.pdbx_seq_one_letter_code
_entity_poly.pdbx_strand_id
1 'polypeptide(L)'
;MEVGDRGDCSSGPVEHRWKWGIEEIAVVDQYTYLGVEIAKDCSWNAHMSKKAEKRKARAGKLHPILANRHLDTRIKLTVLKGVIVPPLEYAGEVWEGNKKVVKELEAAQMKAAKTILGCSKRTSNAAVRAELGIQSLRSGRDARKLTWQYRMCGMGEERLPRIVWEAKWANKKKGRQPTEWVKVVCEEEVPRKRFR
;
A
#
# COMPACT_ATOMS: atom_id res chain seq x y z
N MET A 1 36.67 -48.30 -14.19
CA MET A 1 37.07 -47.13 -15.00
C MET A 1 35.98 -46.96 -16.02
N GLU A 2 35.09 -45.99 -15.82
CA GLU A 2 34.47 -45.20 -16.89
C GLU A 2 33.68 -44.09 -16.23
N VAL A 3 33.87 -42.90 -16.79
CA VAL A 3 33.71 -41.59 -16.17
C VAL A 3 32.25 -41.16 -16.31
N GLY A 4 31.57 -40.99 -15.18
CA GLY A 4 30.22 -40.41 -15.13
C GLY A 4 30.27 -38.94 -15.55
N ASP A 5 29.61 -38.66 -16.67
CA ASP A 5 29.58 -37.35 -17.31
C ASP A 5 28.95 -36.31 -16.39
N ARG A 6 29.66 -35.18 -16.19
CA ARG A 6 29.18 -34.05 -15.39
C ARG A 6 28.17 -33.29 -16.23
N GLY A 7 26.89 -33.62 -16.03
CA GLY A 7 25.76 -32.93 -16.62
C GLY A 7 25.83 -31.41 -16.39
N ASP A 8 25.96 -30.70 -17.50
CA ASP A 8 26.05 -29.26 -17.63
C ASP A 8 24.80 -28.55 -17.09
N CYS A 9 24.99 -27.58 -16.18
CA CYS A 9 23.91 -26.77 -15.59
C CYS A 9 23.54 -25.62 -16.54
N SER A 10 23.01 -25.95 -17.72
CA SER A 10 22.53 -24.99 -18.72
C SER A 10 21.02 -25.15 -18.97
N SER A 11 20.22 -25.38 -17.92
CA SER A 11 18.76 -25.35 -18.03
C SER A 11 18.25 -23.89 -18.01
N GLY A 12 17.58 -23.50 -19.10
CA GLY A 12 16.80 -22.25 -19.16
C GLY A 12 15.70 -22.19 -18.08
N PRO A 13 15.00 -21.05 -17.94
CA PRO A 13 13.98 -20.90 -16.89
C PRO A 13 12.95 -22.04 -17.00
N VAL A 14 12.82 -22.83 -15.94
CA VAL A 14 11.90 -23.96 -15.88
C VAL A 14 10.48 -23.44 -16.10
N GLU A 15 9.89 -23.76 -17.26
CA GLU A 15 8.49 -23.45 -17.55
C GLU A 15 7.59 -24.37 -16.71
N HIS A 16 7.28 -23.93 -15.49
CA HIS A 16 6.30 -24.61 -14.65
C HIS A 16 4.90 -24.36 -15.22
N ARG A 17 4.32 -25.40 -15.83
CA ARG A 17 2.91 -25.41 -16.25
C ARG A 17 2.03 -25.68 -15.03
N TRP A 18 1.28 -24.68 -14.61
CA TRP A 18 0.32 -24.77 -13.51
C TRP A 18 -0.99 -25.36 -14.04
N LYS A 19 -1.55 -26.36 -13.34
CA LYS A 19 -2.84 -26.96 -13.68
C LYS A 19 -3.80 -26.87 -12.50
N TRP A 20 -5.06 -26.55 -12.78
CA TRP A 20 -6.16 -26.69 -11.84
C TRP A 20 -7.07 -27.81 -12.32
N GLY A 21 -6.87 -29.01 -11.78
CA GLY A 21 -7.48 -30.22 -12.32
C GLY A 21 -6.96 -30.53 -13.73
N ILE A 22 -7.82 -30.42 -14.73
CA ILE A 22 -7.52 -30.73 -16.15
C ILE A 22 -7.11 -29.47 -16.92
N GLU A 23 -7.49 -28.28 -16.43
CA GLU A 23 -7.26 -27.02 -17.12
C GLU A 23 -5.89 -26.42 -16.79
N GLU A 24 -5.25 -25.82 -17.78
CA GLU A 24 -3.98 -25.09 -17.60
C GLU A 24 -4.25 -23.66 -17.15
N ILE A 25 -3.54 -23.25 -16.09
CA ILE A 25 -3.65 -21.89 -15.53
C ILE A 25 -2.67 -20.99 -16.29
N ALA A 26 -3.21 -19.98 -16.96
CA ALA A 26 -2.40 -18.98 -17.66
C ALA A 26 -1.54 -18.18 -16.69
N VAL A 27 -0.24 -18.10 -16.97
CA VAL A 27 0.69 -17.21 -16.27
C VAL A 27 0.56 -15.81 -16.85
N VAL A 28 -0.03 -14.89 -16.08
CA VAL A 28 -0.22 -13.50 -16.48
C VAL A 28 0.80 -12.58 -15.83
N ASP A 29 1.20 -11.51 -16.52
CA ASP A 29 2.15 -10.54 -15.97
C ASP A 29 1.52 -9.61 -14.92
N GLN A 30 0.20 -9.43 -14.97
CA GLN A 30 -0.57 -8.63 -14.00
C GLN A 30 -1.87 -9.34 -13.64
N TYR A 31 -2.15 -9.44 -12.34
CA TYR A 31 -3.36 -10.06 -11.82
C TYR A 31 -4.03 -9.18 -10.77
N THR A 32 -5.36 -9.10 -10.80
CA THR A 32 -6.13 -8.36 -9.78
C THR A 32 -6.68 -9.32 -8.74
N TYR A 33 -6.11 -9.30 -7.54
CA TYR A 33 -6.57 -10.09 -6.41
C TYR A 33 -7.23 -9.19 -5.35
N LEU A 34 -8.52 -9.40 -5.05
CA LEU A 34 -9.28 -8.59 -4.08
C LEU A 34 -9.15 -7.08 -4.33
N GLY A 35 -9.09 -6.69 -5.61
CA GLY A 35 -8.90 -5.30 -6.01
C GLY A 35 -7.48 -4.75 -5.79
N VAL A 36 -6.51 -5.56 -5.39
CA VAL A 36 -5.08 -5.25 -5.39
C VAL A 36 -4.47 -5.79 -6.69
N GLU A 37 -3.64 -4.99 -7.34
CA GLU A 37 -3.00 -5.39 -8.60
C GLU A 37 -1.59 -5.87 -8.26
N ILE A 38 -1.35 -7.13 -8.57
CA ILE A 38 -0.08 -7.82 -8.33
C ILE A 38 0.58 -7.96 -9.69
N ALA A 39 1.74 -7.36 -9.83
CA ALA A 39 2.57 -7.45 -11.03
C ALA A 39 3.68 -8.50 -10.82
N LYS A 40 4.13 -9.14 -11.91
CA LYS A 40 5.20 -10.16 -11.92
C LYS A 40 6.55 -9.65 -11.42
N ASP A 41 6.78 -8.34 -11.49
CA ASP A 41 7.97 -7.67 -10.95
C ASP A 41 7.83 -7.29 -9.46
N CYS A 42 6.69 -7.63 -8.82
CA CYS A 42 6.32 -7.22 -7.47
C CYS A 42 6.36 -5.70 -7.26
N SER A 43 6.21 -4.91 -8.33
CA SER A 43 6.17 -3.46 -8.27
C SER A 43 4.77 -2.95 -7.94
N TRP A 44 4.68 -2.09 -6.93
CA TRP A 44 3.41 -1.46 -6.54
C TRP A 44 3.04 -0.25 -7.39
N ASN A 45 3.90 0.19 -8.31
CA ASN A 45 3.71 1.45 -9.05
C ASN A 45 2.44 1.44 -9.93
N ALA A 46 2.19 0.33 -10.64
CA ALA A 46 1.03 0.17 -11.51
C ALA A 46 -0.26 0.21 -10.68
N HIS A 47 -0.32 -0.61 -9.64
CA HIS A 47 -1.43 -0.66 -8.69
C HIS A 47 -1.74 0.73 -8.11
N MET A 48 -0.71 1.40 -7.62
CA MET A 48 -0.84 2.68 -6.94
C MET A 48 -1.33 3.78 -7.88
N SER A 49 -0.80 3.86 -9.10
CA SER A 49 -1.18 4.88 -10.08
C SER A 49 -2.65 4.74 -10.45
N LYS A 50 -3.07 3.53 -10.84
CA LYS A 50 -4.45 3.24 -11.22
C LYS A 50 -5.43 3.44 -10.06
N LYS A 51 -5.03 3.08 -8.84
CA LYS A 51 -5.84 3.36 -7.66
C LYS A 51 -5.91 4.85 -7.35
N ALA A 52 -4.79 5.57 -7.38
CA ALA A 52 -4.75 7.01 -7.11
C ALA A 52 -5.69 7.78 -8.05
N GLU A 53 -5.71 7.45 -9.34
CA GLU A 53 -6.63 8.05 -10.31
C GLU A 53 -8.09 7.80 -9.97
N LYS A 54 -8.48 6.53 -9.75
CA LYS A 54 -9.85 6.16 -9.36
C LYS A 54 -10.29 6.86 -8.07
N ARG A 55 -9.40 6.94 -7.09
CA ARG A 55 -9.65 7.59 -5.80
C ARG A 55 -9.78 9.11 -5.94
N LYS A 56 -8.91 9.75 -6.73
CA LYS A 56 -8.99 11.19 -7.03
C LYS A 56 -10.29 11.53 -7.78
N ALA A 57 -10.69 10.70 -8.74
CA ALA A 57 -11.97 10.87 -9.44
C ALA A 57 -13.16 10.81 -8.47
N ARG A 58 -13.15 9.83 -7.53
CA ARG A 58 -14.18 9.74 -6.49
C ARG A 58 -14.20 10.95 -5.57
N ALA A 59 -13.03 11.44 -5.13
CA ALA A 59 -12.93 12.66 -4.32
C ALA A 59 -13.43 13.89 -5.08
N GLY A 60 -13.18 13.97 -6.40
CA GLY A 60 -13.71 15.01 -7.27
C GLY A 60 -15.24 15.02 -7.35
N LYS A 61 -15.87 13.84 -7.47
CA LYS A 61 -17.33 13.71 -7.47
C LYS A 61 -17.98 14.18 -6.16
N LEU A 62 -17.29 14.04 -5.04
CA LEU A 62 -17.77 14.48 -3.72
C LEU A 62 -17.48 15.95 -3.42
N HIS A 63 -16.73 16.65 -4.29
CA HIS A 63 -16.39 18.06 -4.11
C HIS A 63 -17.60 18.97 -3.91
N PRO A 64 -18.72 18.85 -4.65
CA PRO A 64 -19.89 19.73 -4.46
C PRO A 64 -20.47 19.64 -3.04
N ILE A 65 -20.48 18.43 -2.44
CA ILE A 65 -20.96 18.20 -1.08
C ILE A 65 -20.00 18.85 -0.07
N LEU A 66 -18.70 18.66 -0.25
CA LEU A 66 -17.69 19.24 0.65
C LEU A 66 -17.65 20.78 0.58
N ALA A 67 -17.87 21.34 -0.60
CA ALA A 67 -17.85 22.78 -0.84
C ALA A 67 -19.16 23.48 -0.45
N ASN A 68 -20.23 22.74 -0.18
CA ASN A 68 -21.53 23.31 0.16
C ASN A 68 -21.47 24.04 1.51
N ARG A 69 -21.67 25.36 1.53
CA ARG A 69 -21.63 26.18 2.75
C ARG A 69 -22.80 25.94 3.71
N HIS A 70 -23.91 25.41 3.21
CA HIS A 70 -25.10 25.12 4.01
C HIS A 70 -24.97 23.83 4.84
N LEU A 71 -23.96 23.00 4.55
CA LEU A 71 -23.71 21.77 5.30
C LEU A 71 -22.74 22.02 6.45
N ASP A 72 -23.10 21.49 7.62
CA ASP A 72 -22.24 21.54 8.80
C ASP A 72 -20.91 20.82 8.57
N THR A 73 -19.87 21.37 9.20
CA THR A 73 -18.49 20.87 9.12
C THR A 73 -18.39 19.44 9.63
N ARG A 74 -19.18 19.05 10.64
CA ARG A 74 -19.14 17.68 11.19
C ARG A 74 -19.64 16.66 10.18
N ILE A 75 -20.71 16.98 9.45
CA ILE A 75 -21.26 16.11 8.39
C ILE A 75 -20.21 15.90 7.30
N LYS A 76 -19.58 17.00 6.84
CA LYS A 76 -18.51 16.92 5.84
C LYS A 76 -17.31 16.11 6.33
N LEU A 77 -16.96 16.24 7.60
CA LEU A 77 -15.88 15.47 8.22
C LEU A 77 -16.21 13.98 8.26
N THR A 78 -17.45 13.62 8.56
CA THR A 78 -17.93 12.22 8.49
C THR A 78 -17.82 11.67 7.08
N VAL A 79 -18.21 12.46 6.06
CA VAL A 79 -18.06 12.06 4.65
C VAL A 79 -16.57 11.88 4.29
N LEU A 80 -15.71 12.79 4.73
CA LEU A 80 -14.26 12.68 4.51
C LEU A 80 -13.71 11.38 5.11
N LYS A 81 -13.97 11.14 6.41
CA LYS A 81 -13.47 9.98 7.15
C LYS A 81 -14.10 8.66 6.71
N GLY A 82 -15.37 8.65 6.34
CA GLY A 82 -16.13 7.43 5.99
C GLY A 82 -16.14 7.07 4.51
N VAL A 83 -15.96 8.04 3.61
CA VAL A 83 -16.14 7.80 2.16
C VAL A 83 -14.87 8.08 1.36
N ILE A 84 -14.09 9.10 1.71
CA ILE A 84 -12.92 9.53 0.93
C ILE A 84 -11.64 8.85 1.43
N VAL A 85 -11.42 8.86 2.74
CA VAL A 85 -10.22 8.28 3.37
C VAL A 85 -10.13 6.76 3.18
N PRO A 86 -11.18 5.95 3.40
CA PRO A 86 -11.03 4.49 3.36
C PRO A 86 -10.61 3.96 1.99
N PRO A 87 -11.16 4.46 0.86
CA PRO A 87 -10.63 4.11 -0.45
C PRO A 87 -9.16 4.49 -0.60
N LEU A 88 -8.72 5.66 -0.14
CA LEU A 88 -7.32 6.14 -0.25
C LEU A 88 -6.34 5.24 0.50
N GLU A 89 -6.75 4.69 1.63
CA GLU A 89 -5.92 3.87 2.51
C GLU A 89 -5.96 2.38 2.18
N TYR A 90 -6.94 1.93 1.38
CA TYR A 90 -7.11 0.52 1.06
C TYR A 90 -5.81 -0.14 0.57
N ALA A 91 -5.56 -1.35 1.07
CA ALA A 91 -4.37 -2.17 0.88
C ALA A 91 -3.06 -1.54 1.38
N GLY A 92 -3.11 -0.42 2.12
CA GLY A 92 -1.92 0.28 2.62
C GLY A 92 -1.09 -0.52 3.63
N GLU A 93 -1.63 -1.65 4.12
CA GLU A 93 -0.91 -2.65 4.88
C GLU A 93 0.07 -3.46 4.01
N VAL A 94 -0.24 -3.68 2.74
CA VAL A 94 0.48 -4.63 1.87
C VAL A 94 1.55 -3.92 1.04
N TRP A 95 1.22 -2.77 0.47
CA TRP A 95 2.12 -2.05 -0.44
C TRP A 95 2.96 -1.01 0.32
N GLU A 96 4.22 -0.86 -0.09
CA GLU A 96 5.01 0.33 0.20
C GLU A 96 5.24 1.11 -1.08
N GLY A 97 4.86 2.39 -1.04
CA GLY A 97 4.60 3.14 -2.24
C GLY A 97 5.72 4.07 -2.63
N ASN A 98 5.77 4.41 -3.93
CA ASN A 98 6.63 5.50 -4.36
C ASN A 98 6.23 6.79 -3.62
N LYS A 99 7.23 7.49 -3.07
CA LYS A 99 7.07 8.77 -2.36
C LYS A 99 6.21 9.77 -3.14
N LYS A 100 6.29 9.76 -4.48
CA LYS A 100 5.46 10.62 -5.34
C LYS A 100 3.96 10.32 -5.17
N VAL A 101 3.56 9.07 -5.35
CA VAL A 101 2.14 8.69 -5.27
C VAL A 101 1.61 8.84 -3.85
N VAL A 102 2.42 8.52 -2.83
CA VAL A 102 2.05 8.76 -1.43
C VAL A 102 1.76 10.25 -1.18
N LYS A 103 2.61 11.16 -1.68
CA LYS A 103 2.37 12.61 -1.59
C LYS A 103 1.10 13.04 -2.32
N GLU A 104 0.79 12.44 -3.46
CA GLU A 104 -0.43 12.75 -4.21
C GLU A 104 -1.71 12.29 -3.49
N LEU A 105 -1.68 11.14 -2.81
CA LEU A 105 -2.79 10.66 -1.99
C LEU A 105 -3.03 11.59 -0.79
N GLU A 106 -1.95 11.97 -0.09
CA GLU A 106 -2.00 12.97 0.99
C GLU A 106 -2.55 14.32 0.50
N ALA A 107 -2.10 14.78 -0.68
CA ALA A 107 -2.59 16.01 -1.27
C ALA A 107 -4.10 15.95 -1.57
N ALA A 108 -4.62 14.78 -1.99
CA ALA A 108 -6.06 14.60 -2.21
C ALA A 108 -6.87 14.71 -0.91
N GLN A 109 -6.41 14.07 0.18
CA GLN A 109 -7.03 14.22 1.50
C GLN A 109 -6.98 15.68 1.97
N MET A 110 -5.82 16.33 1.87
CA MET A 110 -5.64 17.71 2.31
C MET A 110 -6.44 18.71 1.48
N LYS A 111 -6.60 18.46 0.17
CA LYS A 111 -7.46 19.28 -0.69
C LYS A 111 -8.90 19.22 -0.21
N ALA A 112 -9.42 18.02 0.07
CA ALA A 112 -10.77 17.85 0.61
C ALA A 112 -10.91 18.52 1.98
N ALA A 113 -9.95 18.33 2.89
CA ALA A 113 -9.93 18.96 4.21
C ALA A 113 -9.95 20.49 4.15
N LYS A 114 -9.16 21.10 3.25
CA LYS A 114 -9.15 22.56 3.05
C LYS A 114 -10.47 23.06 2.45
N THR A 115 -11.08 22.32 1.54
CA THR A 115 -12.41 22.65 1.00
C THR A 115 -13.47 22.68 2.11
N ILE A 116 -13.42 21.72 3.05
CA ILE A 116 -14.36 21.67 4.18
C ILE A 116 -14.26 22.93 5.04
N LEU A 117 -13.05 23.37 5.37
CA LEU A 117 -12.79 24.58 6.17
C LEU A 117 -12.90 25.88 5.35
N GLY A 118 -13.11 25.82 4.03
CA GLY A 118 -13.07 27.00 3.16
C GLY A 118 -11.71 27.72 3.13
N CYS A 119 -10.63 27.01 3.46
CA CYS A 119 -9.29 27.59 3.61
C CYS A 119 -8.52 27.67 2.28
N SER A 120 -7.56 28.60 2.21
CA SER A 120 -6.65 28.70 1.07
C SER A 120 -5.80 27.44 0.88
N LYS A 121 -5.42 27.16 -0.37
CA LYS A 121 -4.47 26.07 -0.70
C LYS A 121 -3.13 26.24 0.02
N ARG A 122 -2.74 27.47 0.36
CA ARG A 122 -1.47 27.81 1.04
C ARG A 122 -1.52 27.61 2.56
N THR A 123 -2.70 27.44 3.16
CA THR A 123 -2.84 27.23 4.61
C THR A 123 -2.03 26.00 5.05
N SER A 124 -1.37 26.10 6.21
CA SER A 124 -0.56 25.01 6.76
C SER A 124 -1.36 23.72 6.87
N ASN A 125 -0.81 22.62 6.35
CA ASN A 125 -1.47 21.32 6.47
C ASN A 125 -1.54 20.85 7.93
N ALA A 126 -0.59 21.24 8.78
CA ALA A 126 -0.61 20.88 10.20
C ALA A 126 -1.81 21.53 10.92
N ALA A 127 -2.05 22.81 10.69
CA ALA A 127 -3.19 23.53 11.26
C ALA A 127 -4.52 22.90 10.82
N VAL A 128 -4.70 22.64 9.52
CA VAL A 128 -5.93 22.00 9.00
C VAL A 128 -6.17 20.62 9.62
N ARG A 129 -5.11 19.85 9.86
CA ARG A 129 -5.21 18.54 10.52
C ARG A 129 -5.62 18.67 11.99
N ALA A 130 -5.07 19.65 12.70
CA ALA A 130 -5.41 19.93 14.09
C ALA A 130 -6.88 20.34 14.23
N GLU A 131 -7.34 21.28 13.40
CA GLU A 131 -8.73 21.77 13.43
C GLU A 131 -9.77 20.67 13.14
N LEU A 132 -9.49 19.80 12.17
CA LEU A 132 -10.42 18.72 11.79
C LEU A 132 -10.22 17.42 12.57
N GLY A 133 -9.19 17.33 13.42
CA GLY A 133 -8.81 16.09 14.10
C GLY A 133 -8.62 14.92 13.12
N ILE A 134 -7.85 15.14 12.06
CA ILE A 134 -7.53 14.12 11.05
C ILE A 134 -6.04 13.77 11.08
N GLN A 135 -5.74 12.48 11.03
CA GLN A 135 -4.38 11.99 10.88
C GLN A 135 -3.92 11.99 9.41
N SER A 136 -2.60 11.90 9.21
CA SER A 136 -2.05 11.64 7.87
C SER A 136 -2.39 10.22 7.42
N LEU A 137 -2.60 10.02 6.11
CA LEU A 137 -2.75 8.69 5.51
C LEU A 137 -1.51 7.83 5.74
N ARG A 138 -0.33 8.44 5.87
CA ARG A 138 0.90 7.71 6.25
C ARG A 138 0.73 7.10 7.65
N SER A 139 0.48 7.92 8.66
CA SER A 139 0.26 7.46 10.04
C SER A 139 -0.82 6.38 10.15
N GLY A 140 -1.92 6.55 9.42
CA GLY A 140 -2.99 5.55 9.40
C GLY A 140 -2.57 4.21 8.75
N ARG A 141 -1.66 4.22 7.77
CA ARG A 141 -1.09 3.00 7.18
C ARG A 141 -0.12 2.33 8.14
N ASP A 142 0.74 3.12 8.74
CA ASP A 142 1.74 2.69 9.71
C ASP A 142 1.05 2.00 10.91
N ALA A 143 0.00 2.62 11.47
CA ALA A 143 -0.80 2.04 12.54
C ALA A 143 -1.44 0.67 12.16
N ARG A 144 -1.91 0.52 10.92
CA ARG A 144 -2.47 -0.75 10.44
C ARG A 144 -1.39 -1.82 10.24
N LYS A 145 -0.21 -1.45 9.73
CA LYS A 145 0.92 -2.38 9.62
C LYS A 145 1.37 -2.89 10.99
N LEU A 146 1.48 -2.00 11.98
CA LEU A 146 1.80 -2.35 13.36
C LEU A 146 0.71 -3.25 13.99
N THR A 147 -0.56 -2.92 13.76
CA THR A 147 -1.69 -3.76 14.22
C THR A 147 -1.61 -5.15 13.60
N TRP A 148 -1.27 -5.25 12.32
CA TRP A 148 -1.10 -6.53 11.64
C TRP A 148 0.09 -7.32 12.20
N GLN A 149 1.22 -6.67 12.44
CA GLN A 149 2.39 -7.29 13.08
C GLN A 149 2.04 -7.83 14.47
N TYR A 150 1.36 -7.05 15.30
CA TYR A 150 0.92 -7.49 16.63
C TYR A 150 0.05 -8.74 16.54
N ARG A 151 -0.89 -8.79 15.58
CA ARG A 151 -1.72 -9.98 15.33
C ARG A 151 -0.88 -11.18 14.91
N MET A 152 0.14 -11.00 14.06
CA MET A 152 1.06 -12.09 13.69
C MET A 152 1.86 -12.59 14.89
N CYS A 153 2.29 -11.71 15.80
CA CYS A 153 2.98 -12.09 17.03
C CYS A 153 2.12 -12.88 18.01
N GLY A 154 0.81 -12.65 18.02
CA GLY A 154 -0.14 -13.40 18.86
C GLY A 154 -0.73 -14.66 18.22
N MET A 155 -0.39 -15.00 16.97
CA MET A 155 -0.86 -16.23 16.33
C MET A 155 0.02 -17.42 16.71
N GLY A 156 -0.59 -18.61 16.82
CA GLY A 156 0.13 -19.87 16.98
C GLY A 156 1.03 -20.19 15.79
N GLU A 157 2.13 -20.89 16.04
CA GLU A 157 3.16 -21.23 15.05
C GLU A 157 2.64 -22.17 13.96
N GLU A 158 1.55 -22.90 14.21
CA GLU A 158 0.90 -23.79 13.25
C GLU A 158 0.18 -23.04 12.12
N ARG A 159 -0.11 -21.75 12.32
CA ARG A 159 -0.91 -20.97 11.38
C ARG A 159 -0.09 -20.56 10.16
N LEU A 160 -0.62 -20.84 8.96
CA LEU A 160 0.00 -20.46 7.69
C LEU A 160 0.46 -18.98 7.62
N PRO A 161 -0.33 -17.97 8.06
CA PRO A 161 0.15 -16.59 8.08
C PRO A 161 1.43 -16.38 8.92
N ARG A 162 1.56 -17.07 10.06
CA ARG A 162 2.73 -17.00 10.93
C ARG A 162 3.94 -17.64 10.25
N ILE A 163 3.75 -18.83 9.69
CA ILE A 163 4.79 -19.56 8.96
C ILE A 163 5.30 -18.74 7.77
N VAL A 164 4.39 -18.17 6.97
CA VAL A 164 4.75 -17.33 5.81
C VAL A 164 5.46 -16.04 6.24
N TRP A 165 5.04 -15.47 7.37
CA TRP A 165 5.65 -14.27 7.95
C TRP A 165 7.11 -14.51 8.40
N GLU A 166 7.38 -15.66 9.02
CA GLU A 166 8.72 -16.05 9.48
C GLU A 166 9.62 -16.60 8.38
N ALA A 167 9.04 -16.99 7.23
CA ALA A 167 9.77 -17.56 6.12
C ALA A 167 10.84 -16.60 5.59
N LYS A 168 12.06 -17.11 5.44
CA LYS A 168 13.19 -16.39 4.82
C LYS A 168 13.22 -16.65 3.33
N TRP A 169 13.03 -15.60 2.53
CA TRP A 169 13.00 -15.68 1.08
C TRP A 169 14.41 -15.44 0.51
N ALA A 170 15.02 -16.50 -0.06
CA ALA A 170 16.41 -16.48 -0.54
C ALA A 170 16.59 -15.88 -1.96
N ASN A 171 15.55 -15.94 -2.79
CA ASN A 171 15.62 -15.56 -4.21
C ASN A 171 15.46 -14.04 -4.41
N LYS A 172 16.48 -13.27 -4.01
CA LYS A 172 16.55 -11.84 -4.30
C LYS A 172 17.12 -11.63 -5.70
N LYS A 173 16.33 -11.04 -6.61
CA LYS A 173 16.80 -10.69 -7.96
C LYS A 173 18.01 -9.76 -7.89
N LYS A 174 18.99 -9.88 -8.79
CA LYS A 174 20.15 -8.97 -8.84
C LYS A 174 19.70 -7.54 -9.20
N GLY A 175 19.99 -6.54 -8.36
CA GLY A 175 19.64 -5.13 -8.59
C GLY A 175 19.04 -4.40 -7.39
N ARG A 176 18.41 -3.23 -7.63
CA ARG A 176 17.74 -2.44 -6.58
C ARG A 176 16.52 -3.20 -6.05
N GLN A 177 16.59 -3.62 -4.79
CA GLN A 177 15.47 -4.31 -4.16
C GLN A 177 14.31 -3.33 -3.86
N PRO A 178 13.06 -3.75 -4.07
CA PRO A 178 11.91 -3.10 -3.46
C PRO A 178 12.08 -3.05 -1.94
N THR A 179 11.52 -2.03 -1.30
CA THR A 179 11.55 -1.94 0.17
C THR A 179 10.79 -3.13 0.76
N GLU A 180 11.48 -3.94 1.55
CA GLU A 180 10.87 -5.06 2.26
C GLU A 180 9.90 -4.54 3.32
N TRP A 181 8.76 -5.19 3.48
CA TRP A 181 7.74 -4.81 4.46
C TRP A 181 8.32 -4.71 5.88
N VAL A 182 9.12 -5.70 6.28
CA VAL A 182 9.79 -5.77 7.59
C VAL A 182 10.65 -4.54 7.82
N LYS A 183 11.39 -4.08 6.81
CA LYS A 183 12.23 -2.88 6.93
C LYS A 183 11.39 -1.63 7.13
N VAL A 184 10.22 -1.51 6.51
CA VAL A 184 9.35 -0.35 6.71
C VAL A 184 8.88 -0.27 8.16
N VAL A 185 8.51 -1.41 8.74
CA VAL A 185 7.99 -1.46 10.11
C VAL A 185 9.10 -1.32 11.15
N CYS A 186 10.25 -1.96 10.94
CA CYS A 186 11.41 -1.84 11.84
C CYS A 186 12.13 -0.49 11.74
N GLU A 187 12.17 0.17 10.57
CA GLU A 187 12.75 1.51 10.41
C GLU A 187 11.91 2.58 11.14
N GLU A 188 10.65 2.28 11.47
CA GLU A 188 9.75 3.17 12.19
C GLU A 188 9.92 3.09 13.72
N GLU A 189 10.45 1.98 14.25
CA GLU A 189 10.82 1.84 15.67
C GLU A 189 12.07 2.66 16.05
N VAL A 190 12.91 3.01 15.08
CA VAL A 190 14.10 3.85 15.29
C VAL A 190 13.80 5.25 14.75
N PRO A 191 13.60 6.27 15.61
CA PRO A 191 13.47 7.64 15.14
C PRO A 191 14.69 7.96 14.31
N ARG A 192 14.48 8.39 13.05
CA ARG A 192 15.55 8.93 12.22
C ARG A 192 16.20 10.04 13.03
N LYS A 193 17.36 9.76 13.63
CA LYS A 193 18.24 10.78 14.21
C LYS A 193 18.62 11.70 13.06
N ARG A 194 17.83 12.77 12.90
CA ARG A 194 18.15 13.88 12.03
C ARG A 194 19.26 14.64 12.76
N PHE A 195 20.49 14.22 12.55
CA PHE A 195 21.64 15.01 12.96
C PHE A 195 21.68 16.26 12.09
N ARG A 196 21.62 17.41 12.78
CA ARG A 196 21.86 18.80 12.36
C ARG A 196 21.24 19.28 11.05
#